data_AF-A0A1I5B9V3-F1
#
_entry.id   AF-A0A1I5B9V3-F1
#
_cell.length_a   1.000
_cell.length_b   1.000
_cell.length_c   1.000
_cell.angle_alpha   90.00
_cell.angle_beta   90.00
_cell.angle_gamma   90.00
#
_symmetry.space_group_name_H-M   'P 1'
#
loop_
_entity.id
_entity.type
_entity.pdbx_description
1 polymer ?
#
loop_
_entity_poly.entity_id
_entity_poly.type
_entity_poly.pdbx_seq_one_letter_code
_entity_poly.pdbx_strand_id
1 'polypeptide(L)' 'MNAGVASEVDPQSLTSSLLRTLALCDLVDSTGLVERLGDREAAELIRKHDRLARTLADRHG' A
#
# COMPACT_ATOMS: atom_id res chain seq x y z
N MET A 1 19.56 -29.48 -36.64
CA MET A 1 19.66 -29.44 -35.16
C MET A 1 20.05 -28.03 -34.78
N ASN A 2 19.07 -27.16 -34.49
CA ASN A 2 19.36 -25.77 -34.10
C ASN A 2 19.01 -25.63 -32.62
N ALA A 3 20.05 -25.49 -31.80
CA ALA A 3 19.93 -25.17 -30.39
C ALA A 3 19.24 -23.80 -30.27
N GLY A 4 18.05 -23.79 -29.68
CA GLY A 4 17.35 -22.57 -29.33
C GLY A 4 18.19 -21.79 -28.33
N VAL A 5 18.57 -20.57 -28.71
CA VAL A 5 19.28 -19.63 -27.86
C VAL A 5 18.42 -19.40 -26.61
N ALA A 6 18.96 -19.79 -25.45
CA ALA A 6 18.40 -19.35 -24.18
C ALA A 6 18.59 -17.83 -24.15
N SER A 7 17.48 -17.10 -24.19
CA SER A 7 17.48 -15.64 -24.05
C SER A 7 18.04 -15.31 -22.67
N GLU A 8 19.31 -14.90 -22.62
CA GLU A 8 19.90 -14.30 -21.42
C GLU A 8 19.09 -13.05 -21.09
N VAL A 9 18.38 -13.09 -19.95
CA VAL A 9 17.67 -11.94 -19.43
C VAL A 9 18.73 -10.99 -18.87
N ASP A 10 18.92 -9.85 -19.53
CA ASP A 10 19.82 -8.79 -19.06
C ASP A 10 19.34 -8.28 -17.69
N PRO A 11 20.13 -8.46 -16.61
CA PRO A 11 19.75 -8.01 -15.28
C PRO A 11 19.61 -6.48 -15.18
N GLN A 12 20.14 -5.71 -16.15
CA GLN A 12 19.97 -4.25 -16.21
C GLN A 12 18.57 -3.83 -16.70
N SER A 13 17.80 -4.74 -17.30
CA SER A 13 16.40 -4.52 -17.67
C SER A 13 15.46 -4.45 -16.46
N LEU A 14 15.90 -4.92 -15.29
CA LEU A 14 15.08 -5.01 -14.07
C LEU A 14 14.97 -3.69 -13.29
N THR A 15 15.70 -2.64 -13.65
CA THR A 15 15.72 -1.36 -12.93
C THR A 15 15.16 -0.21 -13.77
N SER A 16 14.01 -0.42 -14.40
CA SER A 16 13.27 0.69 -15.00
C SER A 16 12.62 1.56 -13.91
N SER A 17 12.87 2.87 -13.95
CA SER A 17 12.15 3.82 -13.10
C SER A 17 10.71 3.97 -13.61
N LEU A 18 9.74 3.72 -12.74
CA LEU A 18 8.32 3.83 -13.08
C LEU A 18 7.71 5.07 -12.42
N LEU A 19 7.02 5.90 -13.21
CA LEU A 19 6.21 6.99 -12.68
C LEU A 19 4.89 6.45 -12.14
N ARG A 20 4.61 6.68 -10.86
CA ARG A 20 3.39 6.26 -10.16
C ARG A 20 2.85 7.39 -9.29
N THR A 21 1.54 7.43 -9.11
CA THR A 21 0.88 8.32 -8.15
C THR A 21 0.67 7.57 -6.84
N LEU A 22 1.05 8.18 -5.72
CA LEU A 22 0.79 7.66 -4.38
C LEU A 22 -0.26 8.51 -3.68
N ALA A 23 -1.27 7.87 -3.10
CA ALA A 23 -2.24 8.50 -2.22
C ALA A 23 -1.94 8.08 -0.77
N LEU A 24 -1.81 9.07 0.13
CA LEU A 24 -1.56 8.86 1.55
C LEU A 24 -2.69 9.52 2.36
N CYS A 25 -3.21 8.78 3.33
CA CYS A 25 -4.30 9.22 4.21
C CYS A 25 -3.90 8.97 5.66
N ASP A 26 -4.38 9.82 6.56
CA ASP A 26 -4.13 9.70 8.00
C ASP A 26 -5.35 10.16 8.81
N LEU A 27 -5.41 9.75 10.08
CA LEU A 27 -6.34 10.24 11.09
C LEU A 27 -5.70 11.39 11.87
N VAL A 28 -6.26 12.59 11.71
CA VAL A 28 -5.82 13.77 12.47
C VAL A 28 -5.97 13.53 13.96
N ASP A 29 -4.95 13.91 14.73
CA ASP A 29 -4.89 13.77 16.19
C ASP A 29 -5.12 12.32 16.66
N SER A 30 -4.60 11.34 15.92
CA SER A 30 -4.71 9.92 16.28
C SER A 30 -4.12 9.60 17.66
N THR A 31 -3.07 10.33 18.08
CA THR A 31 -2.48 10.19 19.42
C THR A 31 -3.46 10.62 20.51
N GLY A 32 -4.00 11.84 20.47
CA GLY A 32 -4.99 12.31 21.44
C GLY A 32 -6.30 11.52 21.39
N LEU A 33 -6.66 10.99 20.22
CA LEU A 33 -7.77 10.08 20.06
C LEU A 33 -7.55 8.76 20.82
N VAL A 34 -6.38 8.14 20.71
CA VAL A 34 -6.06 6.90 21.46
C VAL A 34 -6.09 7.17 22.96
N GLU A 35 -5.50 8.28 23.42
CA GLU A 35 -5.51 8.64 24.84
C GLU A 35 -6.93 8.81 25.41
N ARG A 36 -7.83 9.39 24.62
CA ARG A 36 -9.23 9.62 25.04
C ARG A 36 -10.11 8.39 24.96
N LEU A 37 -9.92 7.54 23.95
CA LEU A 37 -10.78 6.37 23.72
C LEU A 37 -10.27 5.12 24.43
N GLY A 38 -8.98 5.05 24.73
CA GLY A 38 -8.31 3.83 25.16
C GLY A 38 -8.03 2.87 23.99
N ASP A 39 -7.17 1.89 24.26
CA ASP A 39 -6.56 1.05 23.22
C ASP A 39 -7.58 0.26 22.39
N ARG A 40 -8.59 -0.33 23.02
CA ARG A 40 -9.52 -1.24 22.35
C ARG A 40 -10.43 -0.48 21.38
N GLU A 41 -11.05 0.59 21.85
CA GLU A 41 -11.97 1.44 21.10
C GLU A 41 -11.22 2.17 19.97
N ALA A 42 -10.02 2.67 20.24
CA ALA A 42 -9.17 3.25 19.21
C ALA A 42 -8.78 2.22 18.14
N ALA A 43 -8.42 0.99 18.53
CA ALA A 43 -8.10 -0.07 17.59
C ALA A 43 -9.30 -0.46 16.71
N GLU A 44 -10.52 -0.46 17.25
CA GLU A 44 -11.72 -0.67 16.44
C GLU A 44 -11.93 0.44 15.40
N LEU A 45 -11.74 1.70 15.81
CA LEU A 45 -11.85 2.86 14.91
C LEU A 45 -10.79 2.82 13.80
N ILE A 46 -9.53 2.59 14.16
CA ILE A 46 -8.42 2.52 13.21
C ILE A 46 -8.66 1.38 12.21
N ARG A 47 -9.09 0.20 12.67
CA ARG A 47 -9.45 -0.91 11.76
C ARG A 47 -10.58 -0.53 10.80
N LYS A 48 -11.56 0.28 11.24
CA LYS A 48 -12.64 0.76 10.37
C LYS A 48 -12.11 1.75 9.33
N HIS A 49 -11.25 2.68 9.72
CA HIS A 49 -10.59 3.62 8.81
C HIS A 49 -9.80 2.87 7.73
N ASP A 50 -8.95 1.94 8.15
CA ASP A 50 -8.15 1.08 7.27
C ASP A 50 -9.01 0.30 6.25
N ARG A 51 -10.10 -0.32 6.72
CA ARG A 51 -11.02 -1.05 5.83
C ARG A 51 -11.66 -0.12 4.80
N LEU A 52 -12.05 1.09 5.20
CA LEU A 52 -12.61 2.07 4.27
C LEU A 52 -11.57 2.48 3.23
N ALA A 53 -10.35 2.81 3.65
CA ALA A 53 -9.26 3.19 2.75
C ALA A 53 -8.96 2.08 1.74
N ARG A 54 -8.86 0.82 2.18
CA ARG A 54 -8.67 -0.34 1.29
C ARG A 54 -9.84 -0.54 0.33
N THR A 55 -11.08 -0.43 0.81
CA THR A 55 -12.27 -0.56 -0.06
C THR A 55 -12.28 0.50 -1.17
N LEU A 56 -11.85 1.73 -0.85
CA LEU A 56 -11.76 2.81 -1.83
C LEU A 56 -10.58 2.60 -2.80
N ALA A 57 -9.43 2.14 -2.30
CA ALA A 57 -8.29 1.79 -3.14
C ALA A 57 -8.64 0.67 -4.12
N ASP A 58 -9.27 -0.41 -3.67
CA ASP A 58 -9.71 -1.52 -4.53
C ASP A 58 -10.75 -1.08 -5.58
N ARG A 59 -11.53 -0.04 -5.29
CA ARG A 59 -12.56 0.48 -6.19
C ARG A 59 -12.02 1.47 -7.23
N HIS A 60 -10.96 2.21 -6.90
CA HIS A 60 -10.54 3.40 -7.66
C HIS A 60 -9.06 3.40 -8.09
N GLY A 61 -8.24 2.48 -7.58
CA GLY A 61 -6.84 2.26 -8.00
C GLY A 61 -6.74 1.27 -9.14
#